data_AF-A0A8B7UC54-F1
#
_entry.id   AF-A0A8B7UC54-F1
#
_cell.length_a   1.000
_cell.length_b   1.000
_cell.length_c   1.000
_cell.angle_alpha   90.00
_cell.angle_beta   90.00
_cell.angle_gamma   90.00
#
_symmetry.space_group_name_H-M   'P 1'
#
loop_
_entity.id
_entity.type
_entity.pdbx_description
1 polymer ?
#
loop_
_entity_poly.entity_id
_entity_poly.type
_entity_poly.pdbx_seq_one_letter_code
_entity_poly.pdbx_strand_id
1 'polypeptide(L)'
;MERQQRFTSHKDAYQFQHQGAVELLVFNFLLILTILTIWLFKNHRFRFLHETGGAMVYGLIMGLILRYATAPTDSESGTVYDCGKLISSPSTLLVNITDQVYEYKYKREISQHNISPHQGNAILEKMTFDPEIFFNVLLPPIIFHAGYSLKKRHFFQNLGSILTYAFLGTAISCVVIGLIVYGFVKVMIHTGQLKNGDFHFTDCLFFGSLMSATDPVTVLAIFHELHADPDLYALLFGESVLNDAVAIVLT
;
A
#
# COMPACT_ATOMS: atom_id res chain seq x y z
N MET A 1 -26.94 -40.86 -6.14
CA MET A 1 -26.10 -39.72 -6.55
C MET A 1 -26.09 -38.62 -5.49
N GLU A 2 -27.24 -38.24 -4.90
CA GLU A 2 -27.32 -37.20 -3.85
C GLU A 2 -26.53 -37.48 -2.56
N ARG A 3 -26.43 -38.74 -2.10
CA ARG A 3 -25.59 -39.09 -0.93
C ARG A 3 -24.11 -38.85 -1.17
N GLN A 4 -23.64 -38.97 -2.42
CA GLN A 4 -22.24 -38.80 -2.76
C GLN A 4 -21.88 -37.31 -2.86
N GLN A 5 -22.79 -36.48 -3.39
CA GLN A 5 -22.69 -35.00 -3.37
C GLN A 5 -22.74 -34.41 -1.95
N ARG A 6 -23.56 -34.95 -1.04
CA ARG A 6 -23.54 -34.53 0.37
C ARG A 6 -22.21 -34.87 1.06
N PHE A 7 -21.65 -36.04 0.78
CA PHE A 7 -20.38 -36.46 1.38
C PHE A 7 -19.16 -35.67 0.86
N THR A 8 -19.15 -35.31 -0.43
CA THR A 8 -18.12 -34.41 -0.99
C THR A 8 -18.28 -33.00 -0.43
N SER A 9 -19.50 -32.43 -0.45
CA SER A 9 -19.74 -31.09 0.11
C SER A 9 -19.39 -30.96 1.60
N HIS A 10 -19.64 -32.00 2.42
CA HIS A 10 -19.26 -31.99 3.83
C HIS A 10 -17.74 -32.14 4.04
N LYS A 11 -17.04 -32.86 3.15
CA LYS A 11 -15.57 -32.96 3.15
C LYS A 11 -14.92 -31.67 2.67
N ASP A 12 -15.47 -31.05 1.64
CA ASP A 12 -15.01 -29.77 1.09
C ASP A 12 -15.21 -28.64 2.12
N ALA A 13 -16.34 -28.62 2.83
CA ALA A 13 -16.57 -27.70 3.95
C ALA A 13 -15.60 -27.95 5.12
N TYR A 14 -15.33 -29.20 5.47
CA TYR A 14 -14.33 -29.54 6.50
C TYR A 14 -12.91 -29.15 6.08
N GLN A 15 -12.50 -29.42 4.84
CA GLN A 15 -11.19 -29.02 4.30
C GLN A 15 -11.05 -27.50 4.24
N PHE A 16 -12.07 -26.78 3.78
CA PHE A 16 -12.09 -25.31 3.77
C PHE A 16 -11.99 -24.73 5.18
N GLN A 17 -12.69 -25.32 6.15
CA GLN A 17 -12.62 -24.91 7.55
C GLN A 17 -11.25 -25.21 8.19
N HIS A 18 -10.62 -26.34 7.87
CA HIS A 18 -9.27 -26.65 8.34
C HIS A 18 -8.22 -25.73 7.71
N GLN A 19 -8.36 -25.42 6.42
CA GLN A 19 -7.45 -24.53 5.71
C GLN A 19 -7.56 -23.09 6.23
N GLY A 20 -8.78 -22.59 6.49
CA GLY A 20 -9.00 -21.31 7.16
C GLY A 20 -8.47 -21.28 8.60
N ALA A 21 -8.56 -22.38 9.35
CA ALA A 21 -7.99 -22.47 10.69
C ALA A 21 -6.46 -22.47 10.68
N VAL A 22 -5.83 -23.15 9.71
CA VAL A 22 -4.37 -23.13 9.52
C VAL A 22 -3.90 -21.73 9.10
N GLU A 23 -4.62 -21.05 8.21
CA GLU A 23 -4.34 -19.66 7.84
C GLU A 23 -4.39 -18.74 9.06
N LEU A 24 -5.47 -18.81 9.87
CA LEU A 24 -5.59 -18.03 11.10
C LEU A 24 -4.47 -18.34 12.10
N LEU A 25 -4.02 -19.59 12.20
CA LEU A 25 -2.93 -20.00 13.08
C LEU A 25 -1.58 -19.44 12.59
N VAL A 26 -1.32 -19.45 11.28
CA VAL A 26 -0.14 -18.82 10.68
C VAL A 26 -0.16 -17.31 10.93
N PHE A 27 -1.30 -16.64 10.75
CA PHE A 27 -1.42 -15.21 11.05
C PHE A 27 -1.18 -14.90 12.53
N ASN A 28 -1.75 -15.72 13.43
CA ASN A 28 -1.57 -15.56 14.86
C ASN A 28 -0.09 -15.78 15.25
N PHE A 29 0.56 -16.78 14.68
CA PHE A 29 1.99 -17.01 14.88
C PHE A 29 2.85 -15.84 14.37
N LEU A 30 2.54 -15.30 13.20
CA LEU A 30 3.23 -14.12 12.65
C LEU A 30 3.03 -12.90 13.55
N LEU A 31 1.82 -12.67 14.07
CA LEU A 31 1.54 -11.61 15.05
C LEU A 31 2.31 -11.80 16.36
N ILE A 32 2.39 -13.02 16.86
CA ILE A 32 3.18 -13.31 18.07
C ILE A 32 4.66 -13.07 17.80
N LEU A 33 5.16 -13.48 16.63
CA LEU A 33 6.54 -13.26 16.22
C LEU A 33 6.85 -11.77 16.06
N THR A 34 5.94 -10.96 15.51
CA THR A 34 6.13 -9.50 15.42
C THR A 34 6.14 -8.85 16.80
N ILE A 35 5.26 -9.25 17.72
CA ILE A 35 5.25 -8.72 19.10
C ILE A 35 6.54 -9.12 19.84
N LEU A 36 6.98 -10.37 19.71
CA LEU A 36 8.19 -10.87 20.36
C LEU A 36 9.44 -10.18 19.82
N THR A 37 9.49 -9.90 18.53
CA THR A 37 10.61 -9.20 17.89
C THR A 37 10.64 -7.73 18.24
N ILE A 38 9.50 -7.04 18.33
CA ILE A 38 9.41 -5.66 18.86
C ILE A 38 9.91 -5.63 20.31
N TRP A 39 9.45 -6.58 21.13
CA TRP A 39 9.90 -6.71 22.52
C TRP A 39 11.41 -6.96 22.61
N LEU A 40 11.94 -7.86 21.78
CA LEU A 40 13.37 -8.16 21.73
C LEU A 40 14.18 -6.93 21.29
N PHE A 41 13.69 -6.18 20.30
CA PHE A 41 14.34 -4.96 19.82
C PHE A 41 14.38 -3.87 20.89
N LYS A 42 13.27 -3.68 21.62
CA LYS A 42 13.18 -2.80 22.78
C LYS A 42 14.12 -3.21 23.91
N ASN A 43 14.28 -4.51 24.15
CA ASN A 43 15.11 -5.03 25.23
C ASN A 43 16.61 -5.05 24.91
N HIS A 44 16.99 -5.17 23.63
CA HIS A 44 18.39 -5.33 23.23
C HIS A 44 19.14 -4.02 22.89
N ARG A 45 18.52 -2.84 23.09
CA ARG A 45 19.11 -1.49 22.90
C ARG A 45 20.15 -1.42 21.78
N PHE A 46 19.75 -1.74 20.55
CA PHE A 46 20.60 -1.46 19.39
C PHE A 46 20.69 0.05 19.19
N ARG A 47 21.82 0.62 19.62
CA ARG A 47 22.09 2.06 19.70
C ARG A 47 21.98 2.85 18.38
N PHE A 48 21.79 2.19 17.24
CA PHE A 48 21.83 2.82 15.91
C PHE A 48 20.59 2.61 15.03
N LEU A 49 19.61 1.80 15.42
CA LEU A 49 18.39 1.61 14.62
C LEU A 49 17.17 2.07 15.42
N HIS A 50 16.48 3.09 14.90
CA HIS A 50 15.20 3.54 15.42
C HIS A 50 14.12 2.47 15.15
N GLU A 51 13.18 2.31 16.08
CA GLU A 51 12.16 1.26 16.09
C GLU A 51 11.35 1.19 14.78
N THR A 52 11.06 2.36 14.18
CA THR A 52 10.36 2.47 12.89
C THR A 52 11.19 1.99 11.70
N GLY A 53 12.49 2.33 11.65
CA GLY A 53 13.39 1.88 10.60
C GLY A 53 13.62 0.36 10.65
N GLY A 54 13.70 -0.20 11.86
CA GLY A 54 13.73 -1.65 12.08
C GLY A 54 12.47 -2.35 11.57
N ALA A 55 11.30 -1.77 11.85
CA ALA A 55 10.02 -2.30 11.37
C ALA A 55 9.90 -2.31 9.83
N MET A 56 10.38 -1.25 9.14
CA MET A 56 10.38 -1.20 7.68
C MET A 56 11.27 -2.29 7.05
N VAL A 57 12.51 -2.43 7.54
CA VAL A 57 13.44 -3.46 7.06
C VAL A 57 12.87 -4.86 7.32
N TYR A 58 12.27 -5.07 8.48
CA TYR A 58 11.61 -6.33 8.81
C TYR A 58 10.42 -6.61 7.89
N GLY A 59 9.55 -5.63 7.64
CA GLY A 59 8.43 -5.76 6.71
C GLY A 59 8.89 -6.16 5.30
N LEU A 60 10.01 -5.61 4.84
CA LEU A 60 10.61 -5.96 3.54
C LEU A 60 11.13 -7.40 3.52
N ILE A 61 11.85 -7.82 4.56
CA ILE A 61 12.36 -9.20 4.67
C ILE A 61 11.20 -10.20 4.77
N MET A 62 10.22 -9.92 5.63
CA MET A 62 9.04 -10.76 5.82
C MET A 62 8.20 -10.84 4.53
N GLY A 63 8.03 -9.72 3.81
CA GLY A 63 7.36 -9.68 2.52
C GLY A 63 8.07 -10.50 1.45
N LEU A 64 9.41 -10.48 1.41
CA LEU A 64 10.20 -11.34 0.52
C LEU A 64 10.04 -12.82 0.89
N ILE A 65 10.14 -13.16 2.17
CA ILE A 65 9.94 -14.54 2.65
C ILE A 65 8.54 -15.03 2.27
N LEU A 66 7.51 -14.23 2.51
CA LEU A 66 6.13 -14.57 2.18
C LEU A 66 5.95 -14.80 0.67
N ARG A 67 6.53 -13.93 -0.17
CA ARG A 67 6.49 -14.06 -1.64
C ARG A 67 7.09 -15.37 -2.12
N TYR A 68 8.17 -15.84 -1.49
CA TYR A 68 8.84 -17.09 -1.88
C TYR A 68 8.28 -18.33 -1.17
N ALA A 69 7.69 -18.18 0.03
CA ALA A 69 7.14 -19.27 0.82
C ALA A 69 5.72 -19.66 0.40
N THR A 70 4.92 -18.72 -0.14
CA THR A 70 3.62 -19.05 -0.71
C THR A 70 3.79 -19.66 -2.09
N ALA A 71 3.81 -21.00 -2.12
CA ALA A 71 3.64 -21.74 -3.36
C ALA A 71 2.25 -21.42 -3.93
N PRO A 72 2.12 -21.33 -5.25
CA PRO A 72 0.82 -21.08 -5.83
C PRO A 72 -0.16 -22.20 -5.60
N THR A 73 -1.27 -21.88 -4.95
CA THR A 73 -2.25 -22.89 -4.55
C THR A 73 -3.34 -23.16 -5.58
N ASP A 74 -3.52 -22.32 -6.60
CA ASP A 74 -4.66 -22.46 -7.50
C ASP A 74 -4.23 -22.59 -8.97
N SER A 75 -4.28 -23.83 -9.48
CA SER A 75 -4.34 -24.10 -10.92
C SER A 75 -5.78 -23.97 -11.38
N GLU A 76 -6.28 -22.74 -11.49
CA GLU A 76 -7.58 -22.50 -12.12
C GLU A 76 -7.48 -22.80 -13.62
N SER A 77 -8.06 -23.93 -14.04
CA SER A 77 -8.26 -24.24 -15.46
C SER A 77 -9.42 -23.40 -16.00
N GLY A 78 -9.10 -22.23 -16.56
CA GLY A 78 -10.07 -21.39 -17.24
C GLY A 78 -10.36 -21.88 -18.66
N THR A 79 -11.63 -21.92 -19.05
CA THR A 79 -12.04 -22.07 -20.46
C THR A 79 -12.45 -20.71 -21.00
N VAL A 80 -11.90 -20.31 -22.14
CA VAL A 80 -12.22 -19.02 -22.78
C VAL A 80 -13.45 -19.21 -23.66
N TYR A 81 -14.48 -18.39 -23.43
CA TYR A 81 -15.66 -18.31 -24.29
C TYR A 81 -15.63 -16.99 -25.05
N ASP A 82 -15.57 -17.05 -26.38
CA ASP A 82 -15.63 -15.87 -27.23
C ASP A 82 -17.04 -15.27 -27.21
N CYS A 83 -17.15 -13.99 -26.85
CA CYS A 83 -18.43 -13.28 -26.84
C CYS A 83 -18.44 -12.14 -27.87
N GLY A 84 -19.14 -12.34 -28.98
CA GLY A 84 -19.23 -11.34 -30.07
C GLY A 84 -20.22 -10.19 -29.82
N LYS A 85 -20.87 -10.10 -28.66
CA LYS A 85 -21.87 -9.08 -28.32
C LYS A 85 -21.43 -8.06 -27.27
N LEU A 86 -20.30 -8.27 -26.59
CA LEU A 86 -19.79 -7.35 -25.59
C LEU A 86 -18.82 -6.35 -26.24
N ILE A 87 -19.26 -5.09 -26.31
CA ILE A 87 -18.46 -3.97 -26.84
C ILE A 87 -17.66 -3.29 -25.71
N SER A 88 -18.10 -3.46 -24.46
CA SER A 88 -17.47 -2.92 -23.24
C SER A 88 -17.33 -4.02 -22.19
N SER A 89 -16.29 -3.96 -21.35
CA SER A 89 -16.09 -4.89 -20.22
C SER A 89 -16.97 -4.48 -19.03
N PRO A 90 -18.08 -5.18 -18.71
CA PRO A 90 -18.93 -4.85 -17.57
C PRO A 90 -18.25 -5.28 -16.26
N SER A 91 -18.53 -4.57 -15.16
CA SER A 91 -17.99 -4.87 -13.83
C SER A 91 -18.54 -6.18 -13.24
N THR A 92 -19.76 -6.55 -13.62
CA THR A 92 -20.43 -7.81 -13.24
C THR A 92 -21.05 -8.49 -14.45
N LEU A 93 -20.89 -9.80 -14.53
CA LEU A 93 -21.45 -10.68 -15.55
C LEU A 93 -22.43 -11.65 -14.89
N LEU A 94 -23.69 -11.60 -15.32
CA LEU A 94 -24.71 -12.56 -14.91
C LEU A 94 -24.83 -13.63 -16.00
N VAL A 95 -24.49 -14.87 -15.67
CA VAL A 95 -24.56 -16.00 -16.60
C VAL A 95 -25.65 -16.96 -16.13
N ASN A 96 -26.66 -17.16 -16.97
CA ASN A 96 -27.70 -18.15 -16.72
C ASN A 96 -27.25 -19.52 -17.23
N ILE A 97 -27.07 -20.47 -16.31
CA ILE A 97 -26.74 -21.87 -16.62
C ILE A 97 -27.82 -22.73 -15.97
N THR A 98 -28.56 -23.47 -16.79
CA THR A 98 -29.59 -24.44 -16.33
C THR A 98 -30.59 -23.85 -15.33
N ASP A 99 -31.21 -22.72 -15.67
CA ASP A 99 -32.22 -22.02 -14.84
C ASP A 99 -31.69 -21.45 -13.50
N GLN A 100 -30.37 -21.38 -13.33
CA GLN A 100 -29.71 -20.68 -12.23
C GLN A 100 -28.83 -19.55 -12.76
N VAL A 101 -28.97 -18.37 -12.15
CA VAL A 101 -28.18 -17.18 -12.51
C VAL A 101 -26.97 -17.10 -11.59
N TYR A 102 -25.78 -17.17 -12.18
CA TYR A 102 -24.50 -17.03 -11.50
C TYR A 102 -23.94 -15.62 -11.74
N GLU A 103 -23.48 -14.98 -10.67
CA GLU A 103 -22.82 -13.67 -10.72
C GLU A 103 -21.30 -13.84 -10.74
N TYR A 104 -20.66 -13.28 -11.76
CA TYR A 104 -19.20 -13.23 -11.92
C TYR A 104 -18.74 -11.78 -11.87
N LYS A 105 -17.78 -11.46 -11.00
CA LYS A 105 -17.15 -10.13 -10.95
C LYS A 105 -15.94 -10.08 -11.86
N TYR A 106 -15.78 -8.96 -12.57
CA TYR A 106 -14.58 -8.71 -13.35
C TYR A 106 -13.34 -8.65 -12.44
N LYS A 107 -12.32 -9.45 -12.75
CA LYS A 107 -11.06 -9.49 -12.00
C LYS A 107 -9.93 -8.73 -12.71
N ARG A 108 -9.62 -9.08 -13.97
CA ARG A 108 -8.54 -8.46 -14.78
C ARG A 108 -8.62 -8.83 -16.26
N GLU A 109 -7.96 -8.05 -17.11
CA GLU A 109 -7.71 -8.38 -18.51
C GLU A 109 -6.44 -9.24 -18.65
N ILE A 110 -6.47 -10.23 -19.55
CA ILE A 110 -5.33 -11.11 -19.84
C ILE A 110 -5.07 -11.08 -21.33
N SER A 111 -3.86 -10.70 -21.75
CA SER A 111 -3.49 -10.70 -23.16
C SER A 111 -3.47 -12.14 -23.72
N GLN A 112 -4.09 -12.33 -24.89
CA GLN A 112 -4.25 -13.61 -25.59
C GLN A 112 -2.94 -14.41 -25.83
N HIS A 113 -1.78 -13.76 -25.79
CA HIS A 113 -0.49 -14.39 -26.09
C HIS A 113 0.19 -15.07 -24.89
N ASN A 114 -0.33 -14.91 -23.66
CA ASN A 114 0.15 -15.63 -22.47
C ASN A 114 -1.06 -16.14 -21.66
N ILE A 115 -1.73 -17.18 -22.18
CA ILE A 115 -2.77 -17.93 -21.45
C ILE A 115 -2.10 -18.93 -20.49
N SER A 116 -0.96 -18.56 -19.92
CA SER A 116 -0.54 -19.17 -18.66
C SER A 116 -1.38 -18.46 -17.60
N PRO A 117 -2.25 -19.17 -16.84
CA PRO A 117 -2.86 -18.56 -15.68
C PRO A 117 -1.70 -18.13 -14.79
N HIS A 118 -1.37 -16.84 -14.78
CA HIS A 118 -0.53 -16.25 -13.76
C HIS A 118 -1.33 -16.32 -12.46
N GLN A 119 -1.39 -17.51 -11.87
CA GLN A 119 -0.72 -17.86 -10.63
C GLN A 119 -0.62 -16.70 -9.63
N GLY A 120 -1.75 -16.03 -9.38
CA GLY A 120 -1.89 -15.07 -8.31
C GLY A 120 -2.14 -15.85 -7.03
N ASN A 121 -1.25 -15.75 -6.04
CA ASN A 121 -1.50 -16.37 -4.75
C ASN A 121 -2.67 -15.61 -4.12
N ALA A 122 -3.86 -16.21 -4.03
CA ALA A 122 -5.03 -15.63 -3.36
C ALA A 122 -4.72 -15.18 -1.92
N ILE A 123 -3.70 -15.81 -1.33
CA ILE A 123 -3.13 -15.47 -0.02
C ILE A 123 -2.50 -14.07 -0.02
N LEU A 124 -1.77 -13.67 -1.06
CA LEU A 124 -1.16 -12.33 -1.18
C LEU A 124 -2.23 -11.23 -1.35
N GLU A 125 -3.31 -11.54 -2.08
CA GLU A 125 -4.43 -10.62 -2.28
C GLU A 125 -5.13 -10.32 -0.94
N LYS A 126 -5.40 -11.35 -0.14
CA LYS A 126 -5.97 -11.22 1.22
C LYS A 126 -5.04 -10.59 2.25
N MET A 127 -3.73 -10.56 1.99
CA MET A 127 -2.72 -9.98 2.87
C MET A 127 -2.42 -8.50 2.55
N THR A 128 -3.00 -7.97 1.49
CA THR A 128 -2.93 -6.53 1.20
C THR A 128 -3.85 -5.79 2.16
N PHE A 129 -3.31 -4.77 2.83
CA PHE A 129 -4.08 -3.95 3.76
C PHE A 129 -4.99 -2.98 3.00
N ASP A 130 -6.25 -2.90 3.40
CA ASP A 130 -7.19 -1.95 2.78
C ASP A 130 -6.79 -0.50 3.13
N PRO A 131 -6.46 0.33 2.12
CA PRO A 131 -6.03 1.70 2.35
C PRO A 131 -7.15 2.53 2.99
N GLU A 132 -8.42 2.23 2.74
CA GLU A 132 -9.54 2.94 3.36
C GLU A 132 -9.55 2.79 4.89
N ILE A 133 -9.20 1.61 5.40
CA ILE A 133 -9.10 1.38 6.85
C ILE A 133 -7.91 2.17 7.41
N PHE A 134 -6.79 2.21 6.68
CA PHE A 134 -5.64 3.03 7.05
C PHE A 134 -6.02 4.51 7.21
N PHE A 135 -6.57 5.10 6.15
CA PHE A 135 -6.84 6.53 6.09
C PHE A 135 -8.01 6.96 6.99
N ASN A 136 -9.06 6.14 7.11
CA ASN A 136 -10.26 6.53 7.85
C ASN A 136 -10.21 6.14 9.34
N VAL A 137 -9.42 5.13 9.73
CA VAL A 137 -9.43 4.60 11.10
C VAL A 137 -8.09 4.80 11.81
N LEU A 138 -6.97 4.50 11.16
CA LEU A 138 -5.65 4.51 11.81
C LEU A 138 -4.98 5.89 11.81
N LEU A 139 -5.10 6.61 10.70
CA LEU A 139 -4.45 7.91 10.52
C LEU A 139 -5.01 9.02 11.45
N PRO A 140 -6.34 9.15 11.69
CA PRO A 140 -6.85 10.24 12.53
C PRO A 140 -6.38 10.20 14.00
N PRO A 141 -6.36 9.05 14.71
CA PRO A 141 -5.80 8.97 16.06
C PRO A 141 -4.31 9.32 16.14
N ILE A 142 -3.52 8.96 15.12
CA ILE A 142 -2.07 9.24 15.08
C ILE A 142 -1.84 10.76 14.97
N ILE A 143 -2.51 11.41 14.02
CA ILE A 143 -2.42 12.87 13.83
C ILE A 143 -2.95 13.59 15.08
N PHE A 144 -4.04 13.10 15.67
CA PHE A 144 -4.60 13.68 16.88
C PHE A 144 -3.62 13.60 18.07
N HIS A 145 -3.00 12.44 18.31
CA HIS A 145 -2.02 12.29 19.40
C HIS A 145 -0.79 13.18 19.21
N ALA A 146 -0.27 13.25 17.98
CA ALA A 146 0.85 14.12 17.62
C ALA A 146 0.49 15.61 17.80
N GLY A 147 -0.69 16.03 17.34
CA GLY A 147 -1.20 17.39 17.53
C GLY A 147 -1.51 17.74 18.99
N TYR A 148 -1.97 16.76 19.80
CA TYR A 148 -2.24 16.96 21.23
C TYR A 148 -0.96 17.18 22.04
N SER A 149 0.12 16.49 21.68
CA SER A 149 1.42 16.61 22.35
C SER A 149 2.15 17.93 22.02
N LEU A 150 1.62 18.70 21.08
CA LEU A 150 2.27 19.89 20.53
C LEU A 150 1.98 21.15 21.34
N LYS A 151 3.02 21.94 21.62
CA LYS A 151 2.89 23.20 22.37
C LYS A 151 2.26 24.28 21.48
N LYS A 152 0.94 24.48 21.61
CA LYS A 152 0.14 25.43 20.80
C LYS A 152 0.78 26.82 20.62
N ARG A 153 1.38 27.39 21.68
CA ARG A 153 1.97 28.74 21.63
C ARG A 153 3.07 28.87 20.57
N HIS A 154 3.97 27.90 20.48
CA HIS A 154 5.10 27.90 19.55
C HIS A 154 4.64 27.66 18.09
N PHE A 155 3.64 26.81 17.92
CA PHE A 155 3.02 26.53 16.61
C PHE A 155 2.37 27.76 16.00
N PHE A 156 1.51 28.46 16.76
CA PHE A 156 0.79 29.63 16.24
C PHE A 156 1.70 30.84 16.04
N GLN A 157 2.82 30.94 16.78
CA GLN A 157 3.83 31.98 16.56
C GLN A 157 4.60 31.79 15.24
N ASN A 158 4.88 30.53 14.87
CA ASN A 158 5.65 30.19 13.66
C ASN A 158 4.78 29.78 12.46
N LEU A 159 3.45 29.92 12.56
CA LEU A 159 2.49 29.45 11.56
C LEU A 159 2.78 29.98 10.15
N GLY A 160 3.17 31.26 10.01
CA GLY A 160 3.51 31.84 8.72
C GLY A 160 4.72 31.16 8.04
N SER A 161 5.74 30.80 8.84
CA SER A 161 6.91 30.07 8.36
C SER A 161 6.52 28.65 7.92
N ILE A 162 5.70 27.98 8.73
CA ILE A 162 5.16 26.65 8.45
C ILE A 162 4.38 26.63 7.14
N LEU A 163 3.44 27.58 6.93
CA LEU A 163 2.71 27.67 5.66
C LEU A 163 3.65 27.95 4.49
N THR A 164 4.62 28.85 4.66
CA THR A 164 5.54 29.18 3.57
C THR A 164 6.34 27.94 3.14
N TYR A 165 6.85 27.15 4.09
CA TYR A 165 7.55 25.91 3.77
C TYR A 165 6.62 24.84 3.18
N ALA A 166 5.42 24.66 3.74
CA ALA A 166 4.48 23.63 3.27
C ALA A 166 3.90 23.93 1.88
N PHE A 167 3.67 25.20 1.51
CA PHE A 167 3.17 25.51 0.17
C PHE A 167 4.30 25.69 -0.83
N LEU A 168 5.26 26.57 -0.50
CA LEU A 168 6.33 26.94 -1.44
C LEU A 168 7.35 25.82 -1.58
N GLY A 169 7.71 25.17 -0.47
CA GLY A 169 8.65 24.03 -0.47
C GLY A 169 8.09 22.85 -1.26
N THR A 170 6.84 22.48 -1.02
CA THR A 170 6.16 21.39 -1.74
C THR A 170 5.97 21.70 -3.22
N ALA A 171 5.57 22.92 -3.58
CA ALA A 171 5.44 23.30 -4.98
C ALA A 171 6.78 23.24 -5.72
N ILE A 172 7.85 23.76 -5.10
CA ILE A 172 9.20 23.70 -5.68
C ILE A 172 9.68 22.25 -5.80
N SER A 173 9.49 21.44 -4.75
CA SER A 173 9.86 20.02 -4.73
C SER A 173 9.15 19.24 -5.83
N CYS A 174 7.83 19.41 -5.95
CA CYS A 174 7.01 18.79 -7.01
C CYS A 174 7.54 19.13 -8.41
N VAL A 175 7.80 20.42 -8.69
CA VAL A 175 8.33 20.85 -10.01
C VAL A 175 9.72 20.29 -10.26
N VAL A 176 10.61 20.33 -9.26
CA VAL A 176 11.99 19.84 -9.40
C VAL A 176 12.01 18.34 -9.65
N ILE A 177 11.29 17.55 -8.84
CA ILE A 177 11.20 16.09 -9.01
C ILE A 177 10.55 15.75 -10.35
N GLY A 178 9.47 16.44 -10.71
CA GLY A 178 8.78 16.24 -11.99
C GLY A 178 9.68 16.53 -13.19
N LEU A 179 10.49 17.59 -13.15
CA LEU A 179 11.48 17.91 -14.19
C LEU A 179 12.60 16.88 -14.27
N ILE A 180 13.09 16.38 -13.14
CA ILE A 180 14.11 15.32 -13.09
C ILE A 180 13.58 14.06 -13.77
N VAL A 181 12.36 13.63 -13.38
CA VAL A 181 11.71 12.44 -13.94
C VAL A 181 11.45 12.61 -15.43
N TYR A 182 10.97 13.78 -15.85
CA TYR A 182 10.80 14.10 -17.27
C TYR A 182 12.12 14.02 -18.05
N GLY A 183 13.22 14.50 -17.47
CA GLY A 183 14.56 14.37 -18.01
C GLY A 183 14.97 12.90 -18.19
N PHE A 184 14.76 12.07 -17.16
CA PHE A 184 15.02 10.62 -17.23
C PHE A 184 14.18 9.94 -18.31
N VAL A 185 12.88 10.25 -18.40
CA VAL A 185 11.99 9.70 -19.44
C VAL A 185 12.48 10.09 -20.83
N LYS A 186 12.90 11.34 -21.04
CA LYS A 186 13.47 11.79 -22.32
C LYS A 186 14.77 11.06 -22.69
N VAL A 187 15.64 10.82 -21.71
CA VAL A 187 16.87 10.02 -21.92
C VAL A 187 16.53 8.58 -22.31
N MET A 188 15.55 7.95 -21.63
CA MET A 188 15.11 6.58 -21.93
C MET A 188 14.44 6.42 -23.28
N ILE A 189 13.72 7.45 -23.74
CA ILE A 189 13.20 7.53 -25.11
C ILE A 189 14.36 7.57 -26.10
N HIS A 190 15.39 8.38 -25.82
CA HIS A 190 16.54 8.50 -26.71
C HIS A 190 17.37 7.21 -26.81
N THR A 191 17.45 6.43 -25.73
CA THR A 191 18.10 5.10 -25.70
C THR A 191 17.22 3.98 -26.26
N GLY A 192 16.02 4.29 -26.77
CA GLY A 192 15.13 3.34 -27.45
C GLY A 192 14.43 2.34 -26.52
N GLN A 193 14.45 2.57 -25.20
CA GLN A 193 13.78 1.72 -24.20
C GLN A 193 12.27 2.04 -24.09
N LEU A 194 11.86 3.26 -24.45
CA LEU A 194 10.49 3.74 -24.36
C LEU A 194 10.02 4.30 -25.71
N LYS A 195 8.75 4.09 -26.08
CA LYS A 195 8.17 4.69 -27.28
C LYS A 195 7.80 6.15 -27.01
N ASN A 196 7.92 6.98 -28.05
CA ASN A 196 7.40 8.34 -28.01
C ASN A 196 5.88 8.30 -27.84
N GLY A 197 5.39 8.78 -26.70
CA GLY A 197 3.95 8.98 -26.45
C GLY A 197 3.39 8.30 -25.20
N ASP A 198 4.15 7.43 -24.53
CA ASP A 198 3.64 6.69 -23.37
C ASP A 198 3.58 7.52 -22.08
N PHE A 199 4.38 8.60 -21.99
CA PHE A 199 4.46 9.46 -20.81
C PHE A 199 4.36 10.93 -21.18
N HIS A 200 3.38 11.61 -20.59
CA HIS A 200 3.20 13.05 -20.68
C HIS A 200 3.92 13.77 -19.55
N PHE A 201 4.18 15.07 -19.74
CA PHE A 201 4.77 15.90 -18.69
C PHE A 201 3.90 15.95 -17.42
N THR A 202 2.58 15.87 -17.59
CA THR A 202 1.61 15.79 -16.49
C THR A 202 1.83 14.55 -15.61
N ASP A 203 2.18 13.40 -16.20
CA ASP A 203 2.44 12.17 -15.43
C ASP A 203 3.71 12.31 -14.58
N CYS A 204 4.72 13.01 -15.10
CA CYS A 204 5.94 13.32 -14.35
C CYS A 204 5.67 14.30 -13.20
N LEU A 205 4.83 15.32 -13.43
CA LEU A 205 4.40 16.25 -12.37
C LEU A 205 3.54 15.55 -11.31
N PHE A 206 2.65 14.63 -11.72
CA PHE A 206 1.86 13.82 -10.81
C PHE A 206 2.74 12.92 -9.93
N PHE A 207 3.79 12.34 -10.50
CA PHE A 207 4.80 11.63 -9.70
C PHE A 207 5.55 12.58 -8.76
N GLY A 208 5.85 13.80 -9.23
CA GLY A 208 6.47 14.85 -8.43
C GLY A 208 5.64 15.27 -7.22
N SER A 209 4.31 15.43 -7.38
CA SER A 209 3.41 15.78 -6.26
C SER A 209 3.30 14.65 -5.25
N LEU A 210 3.16 13.41 -5.70
CA LEU A 210 3.17 12.23 -4.83
C LEU A 210 4.44 12.11 -4.00
N MET A 211 5.61 12.33 -4.60
CA MET A 211 6.90 12.26 -3.92
C MET A 211 7.20 13.49 -3.04
N SER A 212 6.45 14.58 -3.21
CA SER A 212 6.67 15.79 -2.45
C SER A 212 6.08 15.72 -1.04
N ALA A 213 5.09 14.85 -0.80
CA ALA A 213 4.58 14.56 0.54
C ALA A 213 5.68 13.94 1.41
N THR A 214 5.98 14.56 2.55
CA THR A 214 7.04 14.15 3.47
C THR A 214 6.44 13.51 4.71
N ASP A 215 6.89 12.30 5.06
CA ASP A 215 6.50 11.66 6.33
C ASP A 215 7.61 11.84 7.40
N PRO A 216 7.38 12.67 8.42
CA PRO A 216 8.38 12.95 9.44
C PRO A 216 8.19 12.05 10.67
N VAL A 217 7.28 11.05 10.67
CA VAL A 217 6.94 10.26 11.88
C VAL A 217 8.18 9.72 12.58
N THR A 218 9.14 9.21 11.81
CA THR A 218 10.41 8.71 12.34
C THR A 218 11.29 9.83 12.92
N VAL A 219 11.35 10.98 12.25
CA VAL A 219 12.18 12.12 12.67
C VAL A 219 11.59 12.77 13.92
N LEU A 220 10.27 12.92 13.98
CA LEU A 220 9.56 13.45 15.15
C LEU A 220 9.78 12.59 16.39
N ALA A 221 9.74 11.26 16.24
CA ALA A 221 10.00 10.34 17.34
C ALA A 221 11.42 10.51 17.90
N ILE A 222 12.42 10.59 17.01
CA ILE A 222 13.82 10.84 17.41
C ILE A 222 13.97 12.20 18.11
N PHE A 223 13.33 13.25 17.58
CA PHE A 223 13.41 14.59 18.16
C PHE A 223 12.77 14.67 19.55
N HIS A 224 11.70 13.90 19.76
CA HIS A 224 11.08 13.77 21.08
C HIS A 224 12.03 13.06 22.07
N GLU A 225 12.70 11.98 21.68
CA GLU A 225 13.69 11.30 22.54
C GLU A 225 14.90 12.19 22.87
N LEU A 226 15.38 12.95 21.89
CA LEU A 226 16.53 13.84 22.03
C LEU A 226 16.22 15.15 22.77
N HIS A 227 14.97 15.36 23.21
CA HIS A 227 14.52 16.62 23.83
C HIS A 227 14.86 17.84 22.97
N ALA A 228 14.61 17.73 21.66
CA ALA A 228 14.87 18.80 20.69
C ALA A 228 14.01 20.03 20.96
N ASP A 229 14.39 21.16 20.35
CA ASP A 229 13.72 22.44 20.53
C ASP A 229 12.22 22.34 20.16
N PRO A 230 11.29 22.73 21.06
CA PRO A 230 9.86 22.72 20.76
C PRO A 230 9.46 23.54 19.53
N ASP A 231 10.23 24.58 19.18
CA ASP A 231 9.98 25.37 17.96
C ASP A 231 10.27 24.55 16.69
N LEU A 232 11.37 23.79 16.69
CA LEU A 232 11.74 22.93 15.55
C LEU A 232 10.77 21.76 15.40
N TYR A 233 10.34 21.16 16.52
CA TYR A 233 9.32 20.11 16.52
C TYR A 233 7.99 20.62 15.94
N ALA A 234 7.55 21.81 16.38
CA ALA A 234 6.31 22.41 15.90
C ALA A 234 6.37 22.76 14.40
N LEU A 235 7.53 23.24 13.93
CA LEU A 235 7.74 23.60 12.53
C LEU A 235 7.74 22.37 11.62
N LEU A 236 8.48 21.33 11.97
CA LEU A 236 8.56 20.09 11.20
C LEU A 236 7.21 19.36 11.17
N PHE A 237 6.53 19.25 12.31
CA PHE A 237 5.19 18.64 12.36
C PHE A 237 4.20 19.39 11.47
N GLY A 238 4.17 20.72 11.57
CA GLY A 238 3.25 21.54 10.82
C GLY A 238 3.51 21.52 9.32
N GLU A 239 4.78 21.52 8.93
CA GLU A 239 5.19 21.42 7.52
C GLU A 239 4.68 20.13 6.91
N SER A 240 4.92 18.99 7.54
CA SER A 240 4.57 17.70 6.95
C SER A 240 3.06 17.44 6.89
N VAL A 241 2.30 17.85 7.92
CA VAL A 241 0.83 17.71 7.90
C VAL A 241 0.20 18.58 6.81
N LEU A 242 0.69 19.81 6.62
CA LEU A 242 0.19 20.69 5.57
C LEU A 242 0.67 20.26 4.18
N ASN A 243 1.91 19.79 4.07
CA ASN A 243 2.49 19.29 2.83
C ASN A 243 1.65 18.15 2.25
N ASP A 244 1.23 17.18 3.06
CA ASP A 244 0.35 16.09 2.61
C ASP A 244 -0.95 16.62 1.99
N ALA A 245 -1.58 17.62 2.62
CA ALA A 245 -2.78 18.24 2.07
C ALA A 245 -2.52 18.99 0.75
N VAL A 246 -1.39 19.69 0.65
CA VAL A 246 -0.99 20.38 -0.58
C VAL A 246 -0.67 19.39 -1.69
N ALA A 247 0.02 18.29 -1.39
CA ALA A 247 0.35 17.23 -2.33
C ALA A 247 -0.90 16.58 -2.92
N ILE A 248 -1.91 16.29 -2.09
CA ILE A 248 -3.22 15.75 -2.53
C ILE A 248 -3.95 16.74 -3.47
N VAL A 249 -3.80 18.06 -3.25
CA VAL A 249 -4.41 19.08 -4.12
C VAL A 249 -3.64 19.24 -5.44
N LEU A 250 -2.34 18.94 -5.46
CA LEU A 250 -1.49 19.03 -6.65
C LEU A 250 -1.58 17.80 -7.56
N THR A 251 -1.92 16.62 -7.00
CA THR A 251 -2.29 15.40 -7.77
C THR A 251 -3.64 15.54 -8.46
#